data_AF-A0A259STB5-F1
#
_entry.id   AF-A0A259STB5-F1
#
_cell.length_a   1.000
_cell.length_b   1.000
_cell.length_c   1.000
_cell.angle_alpha   90.00
_cell.angle_beta   90.00
_cell.angle_gamma   90.00
#
_symmetry.space_group_name_H-M   'P 1'
#
loop_
_entity.id
_entity.type
_entity.pdbx_description
1 polymer ?
#
loop_
_entity_poly.entity_id
_entity_poly.type
_entity_poly.pdbx_seq_one_letter_code
_entity_poly.pdbx_strand_id
1 'polypeptide(L)'
;FQANVFPVLMPLAVDPAHPFPYISGLSLNLAIRIRNARTGRQEFARLKVPPMLPRFVEVPSTDGELRFIRLEELIANHLDDLFPGMEVLDHHAFRLTRNEDVEIEEDESENLIQALEAELLRRRFGPPIRLEITDDMDDVTLDLLLSELDITDQEVYRLPGPLDLRGLFGLGRIDRPDLRYTPHVPTTALAFKPGANERIDIFKAIRKADVLVHHPYESFTTSVVAFLEQAARDPHVLAIKQTLYRTSGDSPIVQALIDAAESGKQVLALVEVKARFDEANNIVWARKLEKAGVHVVYGLVGLKTHCKLVNVIREEDGVLRSYSHIGTGNYNPKTSRIYEDFGLFTADPQVGTDLTRLFNELSGYAIEKKFKRLLVAPLHLRKGLLRQIEKERENALAGKPAHIRIKVNSMVDEQIIDALYRASAAGVPVDVWVRGICSLRTDLPGITDNITVRSILGRYLEHSRIFAFHNDGDPQVFIGSADMMHRNLDRRVEALVRVTDPAHIDELLAFFDLALSPDTSSWHLGADGVWTRRAFSEVGAPLVDLQDRTMSQIQQRRRARAVR
;
A
#
# COMPACT_ATOMS: atom_id res chain seq x y z
N PHE A 1 6.69 21.50 -31.19
CA PHE A 1 5.28 21.79 -30.93
C PHE A 1 4.37 21.29 -32.05
N GLN A 2 4.49 21.84 -33.27
CA GLN A 2 3.60 21.57 -34.42
C GLN A 2 3.42 20.08 -34.81
N ALA A 3 4.48 19.29 -34.87
CA ALA A 3 4.38 17.90 -35.32
C ALA A 3 3.76 16.93 -34.29
N ASN A 4 3.97 17.18 -32.99
CA ASN A 4 3.74 16.17 -31.94
C ASN A 4 2.78 16.62 -30.84
N VAL A 5 2.63 17.94 -30.61
CA VAL A 5 1.80 18.49 -29.53
C VAL A 5 0.53 19.08 -30.10
N PHE A 6 0.63 20.01 -31.06
CA PHE A 6 -0.51 20.69 -31.67
C PHE A 6 -1.64 19.74 -32.15
N PRO A 7 -1.37 18.61 -32.85
CA PRO A 7 -2.43 17.77 -33.40
C PRO A 7 -3.29 17.04 -32.34
N VAL A 8 -2.83 16.99 -31.09
CA VAL A 8 -3.56 16.34 -29.98
C VAL A 8 -4.19 17.33 -29.01
N LEU A 9 -4.01 18.65 -29.24
CA LEU A 9 -4.63 19.69 -28.44
C LEU A 9 -6.08 19.91 -28.89
N MET A 10 -6.98 20.05 -27.91
CA MET A 10 -8.40 20.33 -28.13
C MET A 10 -8.79 21.52 -27.24
N PRO A 11 -8.58 22.77 -27.71
CA PRO A 11 -9.07 23.94 -27.00
C PRO A 11 -10.60 23.95 -27.02
N LEU A 12 -11.21 24.21 -25.87
CA LEU A 12 -12.67 24.31 -25.72
C LEU A 12 -13.00 25.74 -25.32
N ALA A 13 -13.53 26.52 -26.25
CA ALA A 13 -14.08 27.83 -25.96
C ALA A 13 -15.39 27.70 -25.19
N VAL A 14 -15.62 28.63 -24.25
CA VAL A 14 -16.82 28.72 -23.43
C VAL A 14 -17.57 29.99 -23.82
N ASP A 15 -18.80 29.80 -24.30
CA ASP A 15 -19.69 30.86 -24.74
C ASP A 15 -21.17 30.39 -24.59
N PRO A 16 -22.20 31.23 -24.85
CA PRO A 16 -23.60 30.84 -24.69
C PRO A 16 -24.06 29.63 -25.54
N ALA A 17 -23.37 29.32 -26.64
CA ALA A 17 -23.62 28.14 -27.45
C ALA A 17 -22.76 26.93 -27.03
N HIS A 18 -21.66 27.17 -26.33
CA HIS A 18 -20.71 26.17 -25.84
C HIS A 18 -20.54 26.29 -24.32
N PRO A 19 -21.36 25.57 -23.52
CA PRO A 19 -21.29 25.68 -22.06
C PRO A 19 -19.95 25.17 -21.52
N PHE A 20 -19.63 25.55 -20.28
CA PHE A 20 -18.39 25.17 -19.64
C PHE A 20 -18.20 23.65 -19.63
N PRO A 21 -17.06 23.14 -20.12
CA PRO A 21 -16.90 21.71 -20.32
C PRO A 21 -16.66 20.99 -19.01
N TYR A 22 -17.07 19.73 -18.96
CA TYR A 22 -16.69 18.86 -17.84
C TYR A 22 -15.16 18.76 -17.70
N ILE A 23 -14.67 18.96 -16.47
CA ILE A 23 -13.25 18.85 -16.13
C ILE A 23 -12.99 17.56 -15.35
N SER A 24 -12.18 16.69 -15.95
CA SER A 24 -11.76 15.43 -15.33
C SER A 24 -10.97 15.65 -14.04
N GLY A 25 -11.24 14.83 -13.03
CA GLY A 25 -10.47 14.82 -11.78
C GLY A 25 -8.98 14.57 -12.01
N LEU A 26 -8.15 15.21 -11.17
CA LEU A 26 -6.69 15.17 -11.16
C LEU A 26 -6.01 15.61 -12.47
N SER A 27 -6.75 16.20 -13.41
CA SER A 27 -6.20 16.68 -14.68
C SER A 27 -5.62 18.08 -14.55
N LEU A 28 -4.48 18.30 -15.21
CA LEU A 28 -3.88 19.62 -15.37
C LEU A 28 -4.50 20.32 -16.59
N ASN A 29 -4.85 21.58 -16.43
CA ASN A 29 -5.53 22.39 -17.44
C ASN A 29 -4.93 23.79 -17.49
N LEU A 30 -5.09 24.44 -18.64
CA LEU A 30 -4.88 25.87 -18.81
C LEU A 30 -6.24 26.56 -18.95
N ALA A 31 -6.44 27.58 -18.13
CA ALA A 31 -7.51 28.56 -18.22
C ALA A 31 -6.98 29.72 -19.05
N ILE A 32 -7.59 30.03 -20.19
CA ILE A 32 -7.05 30.98 -21.16
C ILE A 32 -8.13 32.02 -21.44
N ARG A 33 -7.81 33.30 -21.20
CA ARG A 33 -8.67 34.41 -21.57
C ARG A 33 -8.26 34.93 -22.93
N ILE A 34 -9.20 34.95 -23.86
CA ILE A 34 -8.95 35.41 -25.23
C ILE A 34 -9.91 36.54 -25.58
N ARG A 35 -9.48 37.43 -26.47
CA ARG A 35 -10.28 38.53 -27.00
C ARG A 35 -10.37 38.39 -28.50
N ASN A 36 -11.59 38.46 -29.03
CA ASN A 36 -11.78 38.51 -30.48
C ASN A 36 -11.29 39.85 -31.02
N ALA A 37 -10.27 39.84 -31.89
CA ALA A 37 -9.64 41.04 -32.39
C ALA A 37 -10.57 41.94 -33.23
N ARG A 38 -11.68 41.40 -33.77
CA ARG A 38 -12.64 42.14 -34.60
C ARG A 38 -13.81 42.70 -33.79
N THR A 39 -14.34 41.93 -32.85
CA THR A 39 -15.53 42.31 -32.08
C THR A 39 -15.21 42.89 -30.70
N GLY A 40 -13.97 42.70 -30.21
CA GLY A 40 -13.55 43.09 -28.87
C GLY A 40 -14.12 42.20 -27.76
N ARG A 41 -14.93 41.19 -28.09
CA ARG A 41 -15.55 40.28 -27.12
C ARG A 41 -14.49 39.44 -26.43
N GLN A 42 -14.52 39.40 -25.10
CA GLN A 42 -13.70 38.48 -24.30
C GLN A 42 -14.42 37.14 -24.13
N GLU A 43 -13.67 36.06 -24.28
CA GLU A 43 -14.13 34.69 -24.17
C GLU A 43 -13.12 33.90 -23.33
N PHE A 44 -13.59 32.81 -22.75
CA PHE A 44 -12.75 31.89 -22.00
C PHE A 44 -12.53 30.63 -22.83
N ALA A 45 -11.31 30.12 -22.82
CA ALA A 45 -10.97 28.84 -23.39
C ALA A 45 -10.28 27.97 -22.35
N ARG A 46 -10.73 26.72 -22.25
CA ARG A 46 -10.08 25.69 -21.47
C ARG A 46 -9.26 24.81 -22.40
N LEU A 47 -8.02 24.52 -21.99
CA LEU A 47 -7.17 23.55 -22.67
C LEU A 47 -6.68 22.49 -21.69
N LYS A 48 -6.98 21.22 -21.96
CA LYS A 48 -6.44 20.11 -21.16
C LYS A 48 -4.99 19.88 -21.55
N VAL A 49 -4.09 19.80 -20.57
CA VAL A 49 -2.71 19.35 -20.81
C VAL A 49 -2.74 17.84 -21.11
N PRO A 50 -2.30 17.37 -22.29
CA PRO A 50 -2.46 15.97 -22.70
C PRO A 50 -1.62 15.02 -21.81
N PRO A 51 -2.25 14.11 -21.04
CA PRO A 51 -1.51 13.22 -20.13
C PRO A 51 -0.75 12.11 -20.84
N MET A 52 -1.06 11.86 -22.13
CA MET A 52 -0.40 10.85 -22.95
C MET A 52 0.99 11.29 -23.44
N LEU A 53 1.28 12.59 -23.37
CA LEU A 53 2.59 13.14 -23.73
C LEU A 53 3.48 13.26 -22.48
N PRO A 54 4.82 13.16 -22.63
CA PRO A 54 5.74 13.46 -21.53
C PRO A 54 5.52 14.89 -21.02
N ARG A 55 5.26 15.05 -19.72
CA ARG A 55 5.07 16.38 -19.13
C ARG A 55 6.34 17.23 -19.14
N PHE A 56 7.50 16.60 -19.00
CA PHE A 56 8.79 17.28 -19.11
C PHE A 56 9.37 16.95 -20.49
N VAL A 57 9.36 17.93 -21.38
CA VAL A 57 9.83 17.79 -22.76
C VAL A 57 11.29 18.19 -22.81
N GLU A 58 12.15 17.27 -23.24
CA GLU A 58 13.58 17.54 -23.40
C GLU A 58 13.80 18.57 -24.52
N VAL A 59 14.66 19.55 -24.25
CA VAL A 59 15.07 20.56 -25.23
C VAL A 59 16.56 20.41 -25.55
N PRO A 60 17.00 20.66 -26.80
CA PRO A 60 18.40 20.56 -27.16
C PRO A 60 19.30 21.43 -26.27
N SER A 61 20.45 20.89 -25.91
CA SER A 61 21.46 21.56 -25.08
C SER A 61 22.84 21.35 -25.69
N THR A 62 23.67 22.39 -25.65
CA THR A 62 25.01 22.40 -26.27
C THR A 62 26.10 21.83 -25.36
N ASP A 63 25.86 21.76 -24.04
CA ASP A 63 26.93 21.62 -23.04
C ASP A 63 26.87 20.29 -22.27
N GLY A 64 26.24 19.26 -22.85
CA GLY A 64 26.05 17.96 -22.18
C GLY A 64 25.05 17.97 -21.02
N GLU A 65 24.42 19.12 -20.74
CA GLU A 65 23.33 19.26 -19.78
C GLU A 65 22.01 18.74 -20.36
N LEU A 66 21.20 18.08 -19.54
CA LEU A 66 19.81 17.77 -19.91
C LEU A 66 18.91 18.93 -19.52
N ARG A 67 18.19 19.50 -20.48
CA ARG A 67 17.26 20.62 -20.26
C ARG A 67 15.84 20.17 -20.58
N PHE A 68 14.90 20.61 -19.76
CA PHE A 68 13.49 20.27 -19.91
C PHE A 68 12.62 21.52 -19.80
N ILE A 69 11.56 21.57 -20.60
CA ILE A 69 10.46 22.53 -20.45
C ILE A 69 9.19 21.77 -20.04
N ARG A 70 8.34 22.39 -19.23
CA ARG A 70 7.04 21.79 -18.88
C ARG A 70 6.12 21.83 -20.10
N LEU A 71 5.32 20.79 -20.30
CA LEU A 71 4.42 20.69 -21.44
C LEU A 71 3.39 21.82 -21.44
N GLU A 72 2.87 22.19 -20.27
CA GLU A 72 1.98 23.33 -20.13
C GLU A 72 2.63 24.67 -20.52
N GLU A 73 3.93 24.86 -20.24
CA GLU A 73 4.66 26.06 -20.67
C GLU A 73 4.95 26.03 -22.17
N LEU A 74 5.30 24.86 -22.71
CA LEU A 74 5.50 24.70 -24.15
C LEU A 74 4.22 25.04 -24.92
N ILE A 75 3.06 24.63 -24.38
CA ILE A 75 1.74 24.96 -24.92
C ILE A 75 1.45 26.46 -24.74
N ALA A 76 1.68 27.02 -23.57
CA ALA A 76 1.47 28.44 -23.27
C ALA A 76 2.24 29.36 -24.23
N ASN A 77 3.50 29.02 -24.55
CA ASN A 77 4.32 29.76 -25.52
C ASN A 77 3.82 29.69 -26.98
N HIS A 78 2.83 28.85 -27.29
CA HIS A 78 2.28 28.67 -28.63
C HIS A 78 0.75 28.78 -28.64
N LEU A 79 0.15 29.51 -27.70
CA LEU A 79 -1.31 29.71 -27.70
C LEU A 79 -1.80 30.45 -28.94
N ASP A 80 -0.98 31.33 -29.53
CA ASP A 80 -1.31 32.04 -30.76
C ASP A 80 -1.60 31.10 -31.93
N ASP A 81 -0.91 29.94 -31.99
CA ASP A 81 -1.15 28.90 -33.01
C ASP A 81 -2.53 28.24 -32.81
N LEU A 82 -3.04 28.19 -31.56
CA LEU A 82 -4.33 27.56 -31.21
C LEU A 82 -5.53 28.49 -31.38
N PHE A 83 -5.32 29.81 -31.29
CA PHE A 83 -6.40 30.81 -31.36
C PHE A 83 -6.16 31.83 -32.48
N PRO A 84 -6.08 31.40 -33.76
CA PRO A 84 -5.83 32.31 -34.86
C PRO A 84 -6.93 33.37 -34.98
N GLY A 85 -6.54 34.65 -35.02
CA GLY A 85 -7.47 35.78 -35.11
C GLY A 85 -8.06 36.23 -33.76
N MET A 86 -7.66 35.61 -32.66
CA MET A 86 -7.91 36.06 -31.30
C MET A 86 -6.62 36.63 -30.70
N GLU A 87 -6.76 37.47 -29.70
CA GLU A 87 -5.67 37.97 -28.87
C GLU A 87 -5.71 37.23 -27.52
N VAL A 88 -4.62 36.57 -27.14
CA VAL A 88 -4.48 35.95 -25.82
C VAL A 88 -4.24 37.06 -24.80
N LEU A 89 -5.18 37.23 -23.87
CA LEU A 89 -5.08 38.23 -22.80
C LEU A 89 -4.27 37.71 -21.62
N ASP A 90 -4.54 36.47 -21.23
CA ASP A 90 -3.89 35.83 -20.09
C ASP A 90 -4.08 34.30 -20.11
N HIS A 91 -3.23 33.57 -19.40
CA HIS A 91 -3.37 32.14 -19.22
C HIS A 91 -2.88 31.68 -17.84
N HIS A 92 -3.57 30.71 -17.24
CA HIS A 92 -3.26 30.21 -15.90
C HIS A 92 -3.39 28.70 -15.81
N ALA A 93 -2.48 28.06 -15.09
CA ALA A 93 -2.57 26.62 -14.86
C ALA A 93 -3.48 26.34 -13.67
N PHE A 94 -4.35 25.34 -13.81
CA PHE A 94 -5.19 24.87 -12.73
C PHE A 94 -5.41 23.36 -12.78
N ARG A 95 -5.76 22.80 -11.62
CA ARG A 95 -6.00 21.38 -11.45
C ARG A 95 -7.17 21.15 -10.51
N LEU A 96 -8.12 20.37 -10.98
CA LEU A 96 -9.33 20.03 -10.24
C LEU A 96 -9.21 18.62 -9.64
N THR A 97 -9.51 18.47 -8.37
CA THR A 97 -9.70 17.17 -7.71
C THR A 97 -11.18 17.00 -7.43
N ARG A 98 -11.72 15.82 -7.77
CA ARG A 98 -13.13 15.46 -7.53
C ARG A 98 -13.22 14.38 -6.47
N ASN A 99 -14.33 14.37 -5.75
CA ASN A 99 -14.64 13.25 -4.87
C ASN A 99 -14.84 12.00 -5.73
N GLU A 100 -14.12 10.95 -5.39
CA GLU A 100 -14.19 9.66 -6.04
C GLU A 100 -14.65 8.55 -5.07
N ASP A 101 -15.01 8.92 -3.83
CA ASP A 101 -15.60 7.98 -2.89
C ASP A 101 -17.09 7.82 -3.22
N VAL A 102 -17.52 6.57 -3.38
CA VAL A 102 -18.92 6.23 -3.62
C VAL A 102 -19.30 5.08 -2.70
N GLU A 103 -20.41 5.23 -2.00
CA GLU A 103 -21.05 4.13 -1.26
C GLU A 103 -21.91 3.34 -2.23
N ILE A 104 -21.63 2.05 -2.37
CA ILE A 104 -22.44 1.14 -3.18
C ILE A 104 -23.56 0.66 -2.27
N GLU A 105 -24.80 1.06 -2.55
CA GLU A 105 -25.98 0.41 -1.99
C GLU A 105 -26.07 -0.99 -2.61
N GLU A 106 -25.87 -2.02 -1.79
CA GLU A 106 -26.02 -3.41 -2.22
C GLU A 106 -27.52 -3.75 -2.25
N ASP A 107 -28.09 -3.89 -3.44
CA ASP A 107 -29.41 -4.51 -3.59
C ASP A 107 -29.23 -6.03 -3.66
N GLU A 108 -29.90 -6.80 -2.79
CA GLU A 108 -29.70 -8.25 -2.64
C GLU A 108 -30.00 -9.04 -3.94
N SER A 109 -30.68 -8.42 -4.91
CA SER A 109 -31.08 -9.01 -6.18
C SER A 109 -30.18 -8.73 -7.38
N GLU A 110 -29.20 -7.81 -7.29
CA GLU A 110 -28.33 -7.47 -8.42
C GLU A 110 -26.97 -8.19 -8.39
N ASN A 111 -26.45 -8.54 -9.57
CA ASN A 111 -25.09 -9.06 -9.68
C ASN A 111 -24.10 -7.96 -9.27
N LEU A 112 -23.40 -8.14 -8.15
CA LEU A 112 -22.43 -7.20 -7.59
C LEU A 112 -21.44 -6.63 -8.64
N ILE A 113 -21.04 -7.44 -9.62
CA ILE A 113 -20.14 -7.00 -10.69
C ILE A 113 -20.81 -5.97 -11.60
N GLN A 114 -22.08 -6.19 -11.96
CA GLN A 114 -22.82 -5.28 -12.85
C GLN A 114 -23.11 -3.94 -12.15
N ALA A 115 -23.52 -3.99 -10.88
CA ALA A 115 -23.71 -2.79 -10.06
C ALA A 115 -22.38 -1.99 -9.94
N LEU A 116 -21.26 -2.69 -9.70
CA LEU A 116 -19.94 -2.07 -9.64
C LEU A 116 -19.51 -1.45 -10.98
N GLU A 117 -19.79 -2.09 -12.12
CA GLU A 117 -19.50 -1.55 -13.45
C GLU A 117 -20.29 -0.26 -13.72
N ALA A 118 -21.59 -0.24 -13.38
CA ALA A 118 -22.44 0.95 -13.51
C ALA A 118 -21.94 2.10 -12.63
N GLU A 119 -21.53 1.79 -11.39
CA GLU A 119 -21.08 2.81 -10.44
C GLU A 119 -19.68 3.35 -10.77
N LEU A 120 -18.78 2.53 -11.33
CA LEU A 120 -17.48 2.98 -11.85
C LEU A 120 -17.62 4.03 -12.96
N LEU A 121 -18.70 3.98 -13.75
CA LEU A 121 -19.01 4.99 -14.76
C LEU A 121 -19.49 6.30 -14.12
N ARG A 122 -20.36 6.21 -13.10
CA ARG A 122 -20.88 7.37 -12.35
C ARG A 122 -19.81 8.09 -11.53
N ARG A 123 -18.89 7.34 -10.90
CA ARG A 123 -17.78 7.85 -10.08
C ARG A 123 -16.96 8.94 -10.77
N ARG A 124 -16.79 8.85 -12.10
CA ARG A 124 -16.06 9.86 -12.87
C ARG A 124 -16.67 11.26 -12.71
N PHE A 125 -17.95 11.38 -12.38
CA PHE A 125 -18.69 12.63 -12.33
C PHE A 125 -18.93 13.16 -10.91
N GLY A 126 -18.21 12.67 -9.89
CA GLY A 126 -18.32 13.18 -8.52
C GLY A 126 -18.03 14.68 -8.41
N PRO A 127 -18.55 15.37 -7.37
CA PRO A 127 -18.41 16.81 -7.22
C PRO A 127 -16.93 17.21 -7.04
N PRO A 128 -16.52 18.42 -7.47
CA PRO A 128 -15.19 18.93 -7.15
C PRO A 128 -15.03 19.15 -5.65
N ILE A 129 -13.84 18.88 -5.12
CA ILE A 129 -13.51 19.04 -3.70
C ILE A 129 -12.24 19.86 -3.47
N ARG A 130 -11.48 20.13 -4.53
CA ARG A 130 -10.27 20.94 -4.47
C ARG A 130 -9.92 21.50 -5.83
N LEU A 131 -9.77 22.81 -5.93
CA LEU A 131 -9.21 23.52 -7.05
C LEU A 131 -7.81 24.02 -6.67
N GLU A 132 -6.78 23.47 -7.30
CA GLU A 132 -5.40 23.98 -7.20
C GLU A 132 -5.17 24.96 -8.35
N ILE A 133 -4.71 26.17 -8.03
CA ILE A 133 -4.37 27.21 -9.02
C ILE A 133 -2.95 27.70 -8.77
N THR A 134 -2.30 28.18 -9.83
CA THR A 134 -1.02 28.88 -9.69
C THR A 134 -1.21 30.24 -9.01
N ASP A 135 -0.16 30.72 -8.36
CA ASP A 135 -0.15 31.97 -7.60
C ASP A 135 -0.29 33.22 -8.47
N ASP A 136 -0.02 33.10 -9.77
CA ASP A 136 -0.18 34.14 -10.79
C ASP A 136 -1.63 34.29 -11.30
N MET A 137 -2.57 33.41 -10.92
CA MET A 137 -3.95 33.48 -11.39
C MET A 137 -4.68 34.75 -10.94
N ASP A 138 -5.20 35.50 -11.92
CA ASP A 138 -5.99 36.70 -11.70
C ASP A 138 -7.39 36.40 -11.18
N ASP A 139 -7.93 37.32 -10.36
CA ASP A 139 -9.21 37.12 -9.68
C ASP A 139 -10.38 36.97 -10.68
N VAL A 140 -10.31 37.59 -11.86
CA VAL A 140 -11.36 37.45 -12.89
C VAL A 140 -11.43 36.02 -13.42
N THR A 141 -10.28 35.38 -13.66
CA THR A 141 -10.22 33.97 -14.07
C THR A 141 -10.66 33.04 -12.94
N LEU A 142 -10.26 33.35 -11.71
CA LEU A 142 -10.68 32.57 -10.54
C LEU A 142 -12.19 32.60 -10.33
N ASP A 143 -12.80 33.80 -10.33
CA ASP A 143 -14.24 33.97 -10.12
C ASP A 143 -15.06 33.20 -11.17
N LEU A 144 -14.60 33.19 -12.43
CA LEU A 144 -15.22 32.39 -13.49
C LEU A 144 -15.13 30.89 -13.19
N LEU A 145 -13.95 30.41 -12.76
CA LEU A 145 -13.79 29.00 -12.40
C LEU A 145 -14.66 28.61 -11.20
N LEU A 146 -14.77 29.47 -10.18
CA LEU A 146 -15.63 29.25 -9.02
C LEU A 146 -17.10 29.11 -9.43
N SER A 147 -17.60 30.03 -10.26
CA SER A 147 -19.01 30.01 -10.69
C SER A 147 -19.34 28.81 -11.58
N GLU A 148 -18.46 28.49 -12.54
CA GLU A 148 -18.71 27.42 -13.52
C GLU A 148 -18.50 26.02 -12.92
N LEU A 149 -17.66 25.89 -11.89
CA LEU A 149 -17.42 24.61 -11.21
C LEU A 149 -18.32 24.38 -10.00
N ASP A 150 -19.13 25.38 -9.61
CA ASP A 150 -19.99 25.35 -8.42
C ASP A 150 -19.20 25.00 -7.15
N ILE A 151 -18.12 25.75 -6.92
CA ILE A 151 -17.25 25.63 -5.74
C ILE A 151 -17.05 26.98 -5.05
N THR A 152 -16.58 26.93 -3.81
CA THR A 152 -16.31 28.11 -2.98
C THR A 152 -14.81 28.32 -2.80
N ASP A 153 -14.43 29.46 -2.20
CA ASP A 153 -13.04 29.74 -1.83
C ASP A 153 -12.44 28.70 -0.87
N GLN A 154 -13.27 27.94 -0.13
CA GLN A 154 -12.78 26.90 0.79
C GLN A 154 -12.15 25.72 0.04
N GLU A 155 -12.55 25.46 -1.19
CA GLU A 155 -11.95 24.44 -2.06
C GLU A 155 -10.71 24.96 -2.82
N VAL A 156 -10.38 26.25 -2.75
CA VAL A 156 -9.31 26.86 -3.55
C VAL A 156 -7.97 26.83 -2.82
N TYR A 157 -6.95 26.33 -3.52
CA TYR A 157 -5.57 26.28 -3.05
C TYR A 157 -4.68 27.01 -4.05
N ARG A 158 -4.28 28.23 -3.70
CA ARG A 158 -3.23 28.98 -4.41
C ARG A 158 -1.87 28.40 -4.04
N LEU A 159 -1.14 27.88 -5.03
CA LEU A 159 0.13 27.18 -4.83
C LEU A 159 1.20 27.76 -5.76
N PRO A 160 2.47 27.81 -5.32
CA PRO A 160 3.56 28.09 -6.24
C PRO A 160 3.60 27.02 -7.33
N GLY A 161 3.70 27.43 -8.59
CA GLY A 161 3.87 26.51 -9.71
C GLY A 161 5.21 25.74 -9.62
N PRO A 162 5.35 24.58 -10.30
CA PRO A 162 4.34 23.88 -11.08
C PRO A 162 3.32 23.11 -10.23
N LEU A 163 2.06 23.12 -10.67
CA LEU A 163 1.04 22.22 -10.12
C LEU A 163 1.33 20.75 -10.46
N ASP A 164 0.62 19.81 -9.85
CA ASP A 164 0.71 18.37 -10.17
C ASP A 164 2.12 17.75 -10.14
N LEU A 165 2.87 17.87 -9.05
CA LEU A 165 4.26 17.39 -8.96
C LEU A 165 4.47 15.88 -9.27
N ARG A 166 3.41 15.08 -9.46
CA ARG A 166 3.50 13.71 -10.00
C ARG A 166 4.25 13.64 -11.33
N GLY A 167 4.23 14.72 -12.13
CA GLY A 167 5.01 14.79 -13.37
C GLY A 167 6.51 14.51 -13.17
N LEU A 168 7.07 14.85 -12.00
CA LEU A 168 8.49 14.67 -11.68
C LEU A 168 8.93 13.21 -11.68
N PHE A 169 8.00 12.25 -11.52
CA PHE A 169 8.31 10.83 -11.71
C PHE A 169 8.79 10.51 -13.14
N GLY A 170 8.46 11.33 -14.12
CA GLY A 170 9.01 11.24 -15.48
C GLY A 170 10.53 11.47 -15.50
N LEU A 171 11.04 12.40 -14.70
CA LEU A 171 12.47 12.70 -14.59
C LEU A 171 13.24 11.55 -13.94
N GLY A 172 12.61 10.79 -13.04
CA GLY A 172 13.19 9.58 -12.45
C GLY A 172 13.52 8.47 -13.46
N ARG A 173 13.03 8.57 -14.71
CA ARG A 173 13.34 7.61 -15.79
C ARG A 173 14.63 7.92 -16.53
N ILE A 174 15.20 9.11 -16.35
CA ILE A 174 16.46 9.53 -16.99
C ILE A 174 17.59 8.59 -16.58
N ASP A 175 18.42 8.18 -17.54
CA ASP A 175 19.55 7.28 -17.30
C ASP A 175 20.73 8.00 -16.65
N ARG A 176 20.63 8.19 -15.33
CA ARG A 176 21.67 8.76 -14.47
C ARG A 176 21.91 7.84 -13.27
N PRO A 177 22.62 6.72 -13.46
CA PRO A 177 22.83 5.74 -12.40
C PRO A 177 23.61 6.30 -11.21
N ASP A 178 24.44 7.33 -11.42
CA ASP A 178 25.16 8.08 -10.40
C ASP A 178 24.23 8.87 -9.46
N LEU A 179 23.01 9.21 -9.90
CA LEU A 179 21.99 9.87 -9.08
C LEU A 179 20.96 8.91 -8.49
N ARG A 180 21.16 7.60 -8.66
CA ARG A 180 20.24 6.56 -8.17
C ARG A 180 20.82 5.83 -6.97
N TYR A 181 19.93 5.30 -6.12
CA TYR A 181 20.33 4.35 -5.09
C TYR A 181 21.07 3.15 -5.71
N THR A 182 22.12 2.68 -5.04
CA THR A 182 22.78 1.43 -5.41
C THR A 182 21.73 0.31 -5.48
N PRO A 183 21.66 -0.49 -6.55
CA PRO A 183 20.66 -1.53 -6.67
C PRO A 183 20.76 -2.55 -5.54
N HIS A 184 19.66 -2.74 -4.82
CA HIS A 184 19.48 -3.87 -3.91
C HIS A 184 18.98 -5.06 -4.72
N VAL A 185 19.79 -6.12 -4.81
CA VAL A 185 19.40 -7.37 -5.48
C VAL A 185 18.81 -8.31 -4.42
N PRO A 186 17.49 -8.59 -4.45
CA PRO A 186 16.87 -9.49 -3.49
C PRO A 186 17.49 -10.88 -3.56
N THR A 187 17.59 -11.56 -2.41
CA THR A 187 18.14 -12.92 -2.37
C THR A 187 17.05 -13.96 -2.10
N THR A 188 17.22 -15.19 -2.59
CA THR A 188 16.32 -16.29 -2.20
C THR A 188 16.51 -16.59 -0.72
N ALA A 189 15.41 -16.74 0.02
CA ALA A 189 15.43 -17.09 1.43
C ALA A 189 16.20 -18.40 1.65
N LEU A 190 16.97 -18.48 2.75
CA LEU A 190 17.91 -19.58 2.97
C LEU A 190 17.23 -20.96 2.94
N ALA A 191 16.02 -21.06 3.48
CA ALA A 191 15.23 -22.29 3.50
C ALA A 191 14.78 -22.74 2.10
N PHE A 192 14.63 -21.81 1.15
CA PHE A 192 14.19 -22.07 -0.23
C PHE A 192 15.36 -22.13 -1.23
N LYS A 193 16.60 -22.10 -0.77
CA LYS A 193 17.75 -22.32 -1.65
C LYS A 193 17.86 -23.81 -1.98
N PRO A 194 18.05 -24.16 -3.27
CA PRO A 194 18.36 -25.54 -3.63
C PRO A 194 19.73 -25.94 -3.08
N GLY A 195 19.88 -27.21 -2.70
CA GLY A 195 21.21 -27.83 -2.53
C GLY A 195 21.96 -27.85 -3.87
N ALA A 196 23.28 -28.05 -3.83
CA ALA A 196 24.05 -28.23 -5.05
C ALA A 196 23.47 -29.44 -5.83
N ASN A 197 22.95 -29.18 -7.04
CA ASN A 197 22.28 -30.14 -7.93
C ASN A 197 20.89 -30.66 -7.50
N GLU A 198 20.21 -30.04 -6.53
CA GLU A 198 18.81 -30.40 -6.18
C GLU A 198 17.79 -29.43 -6.79
N ARG A 199 16.60 -29.94 -7.14
CA ARG A 199 15.44 -29.08 -7.43
C ARG A 199 14.88 -28.54 -6.12
N ILE A 200 14.45 -27.28 -6.13
CA ILE A 200 13.83 -26.63 -4.97
C ILE A 200 12.51 -27.35 -4.65
N ASP A 201 12.40 -27.91 -3.44
CA ASP A 201 11.14 -28.46 -2.90
C ASP A 201 10.68 -27.57 -1.74
N ILE A 202 9.75 -26.65 -2.05
CA ILE A 202 9.26 -25.68 -1.07
C ILE A 202 8.46 -26.38 0.04
N PHE A 203 7.67 -27.40 -0.29
CA PHE A 203 6.89 -28.13 0.71
C PHE A 203 7.78 -28.85 1.71
N LYS A 204 8.85 -29.50 1.23
CA LYS A 204 9.85 -30.13 2.12
C LYS A 204 10.52 -29.12 3.04
N ALA A 205 10.83 -27.91 2.54
CA ALA A 205 11.42 -26.85 3.35
C ALA A 205 10.46 -26.40 4.47
N ILE A 206 9.19 -26.11 4.13
CA ILE A 206 8.16 -25.68 5.09
C ILE A 206 7.82 -26.79 6.09
N ARG A 207 7.84 -28.06 5.65
CA ARG A 207 7.61 -29.22 6.52
C ARG A 207 8.70 -29.38 7.57
N LYS A 208 9.94 -29.03 7.22
CA LYS A 208 11.09 -29.15 8.11
C LYS A 208 11.03 -28.13 9.25
N ALA A 209 10.68 -26.88 8.93
CA ALA A 209 10.50 -25.80 9.89
C ALA A 209 9.68 -24.69 9.24
N ASP A 210 9.05 -23.85 10.06
CA ASP A 210 8.47 -22.60 9.60
C ASP A 210 9.54 -21.77 8.86
N VAL A 211 9.10 -20.97 7.88
CA VAL A 211 9.98 -20.07 7.13
C VAL A 211 9.41 -18.65 7.19
N LEU A 212 10.11 -17.75 7.85
CA LEU A 212 9.84 -16.32 7.81
C LEU A 212 10.65 -15.68 6.68
N VAL A 213 9.98 -14.98 5.77
CA VAL A 213 10.63 -14.20 4.70
C VAL A 213 10.41 -12.71 4.89
N HIS A 214 11.39 -11.90 4.50
CA HIS A 214 11.37 -10.44 4.62
C HIS A 214 11.57 -9.76 3.26
N HIS A 215 10.48 -9.32 2.64
CA HIS A 215 10.49 -8.56 1.39
C HIS A 215 10.78 -7.07 1.68
N PRO A 216 11.44 -6.32 0.77
CA PRO A 216 11.96 -6.73 -0.53
C PRO A 216 13.39 -7.30 -0.47
N TYR A 217 13.95 -7.48 0.73
CA TYR A 217 15.33 -7.95 0.92
C TYR A 217 15.51 -9.40 0.44
N GLU A 218 14.49 -10.21 0.65
CA GLU A 218 14.34 -11.53 0.08
C GLU A 218 13.36 -11.51 -1.11
N SER A 219 13.53 -12.46 -2.03
CA SER A 219 12.79 -12.47 -3.29
C SER A 219 11.38 -13.04 -3.12
N PHE A 220 10.38 -12.21 -3.44
CA PHE A 220 8.97 -12.62 -3.53
C PHE A 220 8.74 -13.70 -4.61
N THR A 221 9.47 -13.61 -5.73
CA THR A 221 9.37 -14.57 -6.83
C THR A 221 9.84 -15.96 -6.41
N THR A 222 10.98 -16.06 -5.72
CA THR A 222 11.52 -17.36 -5.28
C THR A 222 10.96 -17.83 -3.93
N SER A 223 9.89 -17.19 -3.44
CA SER A 223 9.17 -17.60 -2.23
C SER A 223 7.70 -17.81 -2.55
N VAL A 224 6.89 -16.76 -2.50
CA VAL A 224 5.43 -16.83 -2.63
C VAL A 224 4.98 -17.27 -4.02
N VAL A 225 5.57 -16.73 -5.09
CA VAL A 225 5.22 -17.14 -6.46
C VAL A 225 5.63 -18.59 -6.71
N ALA A 226 6.86 -18.95 -6.36
CA ALA A 226 7.35 -20.32 -6.48
C ALA A 226 6.50 -21.33 -5.67
N PHE A 227 6.02 -20.95 -4.49
CA PHE A 227 5.14 -21.78 -3.67
C PHE A 227 3.83 -22.12 -4.39
N LEU A 228 3.17 -21.11 -4.96
CA LEU A 228 1.92 -21.30 -5.72
C LEU A 228 2.15 -22.06 -7.03
N GLU A 229 3.24 -21.77 -7.75
CA GLU A 229 3.57 -22.51 -8.97
C GLU A 229 3.87 -24.00 -8.71
N GLN A 230 4.58 -24.32 -7.61
CA GLN A 230 4.79 -25.71 -7.20
C GLN A 230 3.47 -26.35 -6.78
N ALA A 231 2.63 -25.64 -6.03
CA ALA A 231 1.31 -26.13 -5.64
C ALA A 231 0.40 -26.44 -6.84
N ALA A 232 0.46 -25.61 -7.88
CA ALA A 232 -0.31 -25.82 -9.11
C ALA A 232 0.12 -27.07 -9.88
N ARG A 233 1.43 -27.37 -9.90
CA ARG A 233 2.01 -28.48 -10.67
C ARG A 233 2.06 -29.81 -9.90
N ASP A 234 2.02 -29.78 -8.56
CA ASP A 234 2.13 -30.98 -7.74
C ASP A 234 0.85 -31.85 -7.83
N PRO A 235 0.94 -33.13 -8.26
CA PRO A 235 -0.22 -34.02 -8.33
C PRO A 235 -0.81 -34.39 -6.96
N HIS A 236 -0.05 -34.23 -5.86
CA HIS A 236 -0.51 -34.50 -4.51
C HIS A 236 -1.27 -33.34 -3.87
N VAL A 237 -1.28 -32.16 -4.49
CA VAL A 237 -2.07 -31.03 -4.02
C VAL A 237 -3.52 -31.21 -4.46
N LEU A 238 -4.42 -31.24 -3.47
CA LEU A 238 -5.85 -31.43 -3.68
C LEU A 238 -6.60 -30.10 -3.79
N ALA A 239 -6.18 -29.09 -3.02
CA ALA A 239 -6.88 -27.81 -2.96
C ALA A 239 -5.96 -26.62 -2.66
N ILE A 240 -6.33 -25.45 -3.20
CA ILE A 240 -5.66 -24.17 -2.95
C ILE A 240 -6.73 -23.14 -2.57
N LYS A 241 -6.60 -22.51 -1.40
CA LYS A 241 -7.45 -21.39 -0.97
C LYS A 241 -6.61 -20.13 -0.86
N GLN A 242 -6.98 -19.05 -1.52
CA GLN A 242 -6.21 -17.81 -1.51
C GLN A 242 -7.09 -16.57 -1.46
N THR A 243 -6.67 -15.58 -0.69
CA THR A 243 -7.20 -14.22 -0.74
C THR A 243 -6.45 -13.39 -1.80
N LEU A 244 -7.16 -12.72 -2.69
CA LEU A 244 -6.63 -11.83 -3.71
C LEU A 244 -7.06 -10.39 -3.40
N TYR A 245 -6.09 -9.59 -2.96
CA TYR A 245 -6.26 -8.16 -2.72
C TYR A 245 -5.27 -7.40 -3.62
N ARG A 246 -5.80 -6.71 -4.64
CA ARG A 246 -5.05 -5.90 -5.62
C ARG A 246 -3.96 -6.65 -6.39
N THR A 247 -4.29 -7.19 -7.55
CA THR A 247 -3.33 -7.88 -8.45
C THR A 247 -3.00 -7.03 -9.68
N SER A 248 -1.79 -7.18 -10.21
CA SER A 248 -1.37 -6.50 -11.46
C SER A 248 -1.95 -7.19 -12.71
N GLY A 249 -2.05 -6.44 -13.82
CA GLY A 249 -2.62 -6.90 -15.11
C GLY A 249 -1.97 -8.14 -15.77
N ASP A 250 -0.74 -8.51 -15.38
CA ASP A 250 -0.10 -9.81 -15.70
C ASP A 250 0.41 -10.44 -14.40
N SER A 251 -0.48 -11.09 -13.64
CA SER A 251 -0.13 -11.65 -12.34
C SER A 251 0.24 -13.15 -12.46
N PRO A 252 1.49 -13.56 -12.20
CA PRO A 252 1.87 -14.98 -12.21
C PRO A 252 1.10 -15.79 -11.15
N ILE A 253 0.61 -15.13 -10.11
CA ILE A 253 -0.23 -15.74 -9.08
C ILE A 253 -1.59 -16.15 -9.64
N VAL A 254 -2.22 -15.28 -10.44
CA VAL A 254 -3.51 -15.61 -11.06
C VAL A 254 -3.33 -16.74 -12.06
N GLN A 255 -2.25 -16.73 -12.83
CA GLN A 255 -1.94 -17.83 -13.75
C GLN A 255 -1.74 -19.15 -13.01
N ALA A 256 -0.99 -19.17 -11.90
CA ALA A 256 -0.80 -20.39 -11.11
C ALA A 256 -2.12 -20.96 -10.55
N LEU A 257 -3.08 -20.10 -10.16
CA LEU A 257 -4.41 -20.54 -9.72
C LEU A 257 -5.24 -21.12 -10.87
N ILE A 258 -5.16 -20.53 -12.07
CA ILE A 258 -5.77 -21.05 -13.29
C ILE A 258 -5.20 -22.43 -13.62
N ASP A 259 -3.87 -22.55 -13.70
CA ASP A 259 -3.17 -23.81 -13.99
C ASP A 259 -3.55 -24.91 -12.98
N ALA A 260 -3.70 -24.55 -11.69
CA ALA A 260 -4.13 -25.48 -10.65
C ALA A 260 -5.56 -26.00 -10.88
N ALA A 261 -6.50 -25.12 -11.22
CA ALA A 261 -7.89 -25.48 -11.49
C ALA A 261 -8.02 -26.33 -12.76
N GLU A 262 -7.32 -25.96 -13.83
CA GLU A 262 -7.25 -26.74 -15.08
C GLU A 262 -6.62 -28.13 -14.86
N SER A 263 -5.73 -28.26 -13.87
CA SER A 263 -5.16 -29.54 -13.42
C SER A 263 -6.09 -30.35 -12.51
N GLY A 264 -7.35 -29.93 -12.33
CA GLY A 264 -8.37 -30.63 -11.55
C GLY A 264 -8.34 -30.41 -10.03
N LYS A 265 -7.53 -29.45 -9.55
CA LYS A 265 -7.45 -29.11 -8.12
C LYS A 265 -8.63 -28.24 -7.71
N GLN A 266 -9.07 -28.36 -6.46
CA GLN A 266 -10.12 -27.49 -5.91
C GLN A 266 -9.53 -26.13 -5.56
N VAL A 267 -9.83 -25.10 -6.35
CA VAL A 267 -9.29 -23.75 -6.13
C VAL A 267 -10.39 -22.81 -5.65
N LEU A 268 -10.18 -22.18 -4.50
CA LEU A 268 -11.02 -21.12 -3.95
C LEU A 268 -10.22 -19.80 -3.97
N ALA A 269 -10.72 -18.80 -4.68
CA ALA A 269 -10.13 -17.48 -4.73
C ALA A 269 -11.11 -16.44 -4.18
N LEU A 270 -10.75 -15.80 -3.07
CA LEU A 270 -11.52 -14.69 -2.53
C LEU A 270 -11.02 -13.38 -3.13
N VAL A 271 -11.86 -12.71 -3.92
CA VAL A 271 -11.50 -11.50 -4.66
C VAL A 271 -12.18 -10.28 -4.05
N GLU A 272 -11.39 -9.34 -3.53
CA GLU A 272 -11.91 -8.06 -3.06
C GLU A 272 -12.15 -7.11 -4.25
N VAL A 273 -13.38 -7.11 -4.78
CA VAL A 273 -13.78 -6.26 -5.90
C VAL A 273 -13.94 -4.78 -5.52
N LYS A 274 -14.17 -4.43 -4.25
CA LYS A 274 -14.26 -3.04 -3.76
C LYS A 274 -12.91 -2.44 -3.36
N ALA A 275 -11.81 -3.01 -3.85
CA ALA A 275 -10.47 -2.46 -3.66
C ALA A 275 -10.31 -1.16 -4.46
N ARG A 276 -10.19 -0.03 -3.74
CA ARG A 276 -10.08 1.31 -4.34
C ARG A 276 -9.00 1.36 -5.43
N PHE A 277 -9.38 1.84 -6.62
CA PHE A 277 -8.57 2.08 -7.82
C PHE A 277 -8.12 0.83 -8.62
N ASP A 278 -8.48 -0.37 -8.16
CA ASP A 278 -8.15 -1.64 -8.84
C ASP A 278 -9.40 -2.42 -9.27
N GLU A 279 -10.59 -1.82 -9.14
CA GLU A 279 -11.90 -2.48 -9.30
C GLU A 279 -12.04 -3.11 -10.71
N ALA A 280 -11.74 -2.35 -11.76
CA ALA A 280 -11.82 -2.83 -13.14
C ALA A 280 -10.90 -4.04 -13.42
N ASN A 281 -9.68 -4.02 -12.87
CA ASN A 281 -8.75 -5.15 -13.02
C ASN A 281 -9.25 -6.37 -12.25
N ASN A 282 -9.76 -6.18 -11.04
CA ASN A 282 -10.28 -7.29 -10.22
C ASN A 282 -11.50 -7.95 -10.87
N ILE A 283 -12.39 -7.19 -11.52
CA ILE A 283 -13.52 -7.73 -12.30
C ILE A 283 -13.03 -8.61 -13.45
N VAL A 284 -12.04 -8.16 -14.23
CA VAL A 284 -11.47 -8.94 -15.34
C VAL A 284 -10.85 -10.24 -14.83
N TRP A 285 -10.15 -10.21 -13.70
CA TRP A 285 -9.55 -11.39 -13.11
C TRP A 285 -10.57 -12.37 -12.55
N ALA A 286 -11.59 -11.89 -11.86
CA ALA A 286 -12.67 -12.72 -11.35
C ALA A 286 -13.31 -13.55 -12.49
N ARG A 287 -13.65 -12.90 -13.61
CA ARG A 287 -14.19 -13.59 -14.81
C ARG A 287 -13.22 -14.62 -15.39
N LYS A 288 -11.92 -14.31 -15.44
CA LYS A 288 -10.89 -15.26 -15.94
C LYS A 288 -10.77 -16.49 -15.03
N LEU A 289 -10.77 -16.29 -13.72
CA LEU A 289 -10.70 -17.35 -12.71
C LEU A 289 -11.95 -18.24 -12.77
N GLU A 290 -13.15 -17.65 -12.79
CA GLU A 290 -14.42 -18.39 -12.91
C GLU A 290 -14.44 -19.25 -14.17
N LYS A 291 -14.01 -18.70 -15.32
CA LYS A 291 -13.94 -19.44 -16.59
C LYS A 291 -12.99 -20.65 -16.54
N ALA A 292 -11.94 -20.58 -15.72
CA ALA A 292 -10.99 -21.68 -15.52
C ALA A 292 -11.45 -22.72 -14.49
N GLY A 293 -12.65 -22.56 -13.90
CA GLY A 293 -13.19 -23.47 -12.89
C GLY A 293 -12.76 -23.16 -11.45
N VAL A 294 -12.17 -21.99 -11.21
CA VAL A 294 -11.89 -21.52 -9.85
C VAL A 294 -13.19 -21.06 -9.19
N HIS A 295 -13.44 -21.48 -7.95
CA HIS A 295 -14.55 -20.97 -7.17
C HIS A 295 -14.19 -19.56 -6.65
N VAL A 296 -14.78 -18.54 -7.27
CA VAL A 296 -14.56 -17.14 -6.89
C VAL A 296 -15.62 -16.69 -5.89
N VAL A 297 -15.17 -16.05 -4.80
CA VAL A 297 -16.03 -15.52 -3.74
C VAL A 297 -15.67 -14.06 -3.49
N TYR A 298 -16.67 -13.21 -3.22
CA TYR A 298 -16.50 -11.76 -3.09
C TYR A 298 -16.43 -11.25 -1.63
N GLY A 299 -16.21 -12.16 -0.67
CA GLY A 299 -16.13 -11.87 0.76
C GLY A 299 -17.49 -11.76 1.45
N LEU A 300 -17.49 -11.27 2.70
CA LEU A 300 -18.69 -11.07 3.50
C LEU A 300 -19.33 -9.70 3.21
N VAL A 301 -20.66 -9.68 3.11
CA VAL A 301 -21.46 -8.46 2.95
C VAL A 301 -21.12 -7.44 4.05
N GLY A 302 -20.89 -6.19 3.64
CA GLY A 302 -20.54 -5.09 4.55
C GLY A 302 -19.10 -5.08 5.07
N LEU A 303 -18.27 -6.10 4.79
CA LEU A 303 -16.89 -6.18 5.25
C LEU A 303 -15.91 -6.26 4.07
N LYS A 304 -14.81 -5.51 4.14
CA LYS A 304 -13.73 -5.64 3.15
C LYS A 304 -12.71 -6.69 3.57
N THR A 305 -12.35 -7.61 2.69
CA THR A 305 -11.34 -8.62 3.01
C THR A 305 -9.95 -8.07 2.72
N HIS A 306 -9.11 -7.97 3.75
CA HIS A 306 -7.78 -7.39 3.67
C HIS A 306 -6.69 -8.28 4.26
N CYS A 307 -7.03 -9.45 4.82
CA CYS A 307 -6.05 -10.47 5.14
C CYS A 307 -5.33 -11.01 3.89
N LYS A 308 -4.08 -11.47 4.04
CA LYS A 308 -3.27 -12.03 2.95
C LYS A 308 -2.85 -13.44 3.27
N LEU A 309 -3.66 -14.37 2.80
CA LEU A 309 -3.63 -15.76 3.19
C LEU A 309 -3.58 -16.66 1.95
N VAL A 310 -2.73 -17.68 2.01
CA VAL A 310 -2.76 -18.84 1.11
C VAL A 310 -2.78 -20.08 1.99
N ASN A 311 -3.62 -21.06 1.63
CA ASN A 311 -3.65 -22.35 2.27
C ASN A 311 -3.71 -23.44 1.18
N VAL A 312 -2.68 -24.27 1.12
CA VAL A 312 -2.55 -25.39 0.19
C VAL A 312 -2.78 -26.70 0.95
N ILE A 313 -3.74 -27.50 0.51
CA ILE A 313 -4.03 -28.82 1.08
C ILE A 313 -3.41 -29.87 0.17
N ARG A 314 -2.47 -30.64 0.73
CA ARG A 314 -1.68 -31.67 0.04
C ARG A 314 -1.83 -33.02 0.74
N GLU A 315 -1.99 -34.08 -0.03
CA GLU A 315 -2.01 -35.45 0.49
C GLU A 315 -0.59 -36.03 0.51
N GLU A 316 -0.13 -36.46 1.69
CA GLU A 316 1.17 -37.11 1.86
C GLU A 316 0.98 -38.40 2.65
N ASP A 317 1.35 -39.53 2.06
CA ASP A 317 1.26 -40.86 2.69
C ASP A 317 -0.15 -41.16 3.25
N GLY A 318 -1.20 -40.74 2.53
CA GLY A 318 -2.61 -40.90 2.93
C GLY A 318 -3.09 -39.91 4.00
N VAL A 319 -2.28 -38.92 4.37
CA VAL A 319 -2.63 -37.89 5.36
C VAL A 319 -2.72 -36.52 4.69
N LEU A 320 -3.83 -35.81 4.93
CA LEU A 320 -3.98 -34.43 4.49
C LEU A 320 -3.14 -33.50 5.36
N ARG A 321 -2.30 -32.69 4.71
CA ARG A 321 -1.49 -31.66 5.33
C ARG A 321 -1.81 -30.30 4.73
N SER A 322 -1.77 -29.28 5.58
CA SER A 322 -1.96 -27.89 5.20
C SER A 322 -0.61 -27.19 5.20
N TYR A 323 -0.31 -26.52 4.08
CA TYR A 323 0.82 -25.63 3.92
C TYR A 323 0.28 -24.22 3.73
N SER A 324 0.61 -23.34 4.67
CA SER A 324 -0.02 -22.05 4.81
C SER A 324 0.99 -20.93 4.62
N HIS A 325 0.56 -19.82 4.01
CA HIS A 325 1.29 -18.55 3.98
C HIS A 325 0.42 -17.43 4.53
N ILE A 326 0.96 -16.64 5.47
CA ILE A 326 0.33 -15.46 6.04
C ILE A 326 1.27 -14.27 5.84
N GLY A 327 0.82 -13.29 5.06
CA GLY A 327 1.60 -12.09 4.73
C GLY A 327 1.10 -10.83 5.44
N THR A 328 2.01 -9.89 5.69
CA THR A 328 1.65 -8.51 6.02
C THR A 328 1.27 -7.69 4.77
N GLY A 329 1.80 -8.12 3.62
CA GLY A 329 1.70 -7.46 2.32
C GLY A 329 0.82 -8.16 1.31
N ASN A 330 0.45 -7.45 0.24
CA ASN A 330 -0.35 -7.98 -0.86
C ASN A 330 0.40 -8.98 -1.73
N TYR A 331 -0.35 -9.86 -2.39
CA TYR A 331 0.14 -10.80 -3.39
C TYR A 331 0.44 -10.11 -4.75
N ASN A 332 1.38 -9.17 -4.76
CA ASN A 332 1.73 -8.38 -5.94
C ASN A 332 3.26 -8.24 -6.11
N PRO A 333 3.86 -8.90 -7.12
CA PRO A 333 5.31 -8.88 -7.35
C PRO A 333 5.91 -7.51 -7.67
N LYS A 334 5.10 -6.54 -8.11
CA LYS A 334 5.57 -5.18 -8.39
C LYS A 334 5.72 -4.39 -7.10
N THR A 335 4.70 -4.43 -6.23
CA THR A 335 4.74 -3.73 -4.94
C THR A 335 5.72 -4.40 -3.97
N SER A 336 5.89 -5.71 -4.04
CA SER A 336 6.85 -6.45 -3.18
C SER A 336 8.32 -6.06 -3.38
N ARG A 337 8.64 -5.18 -4.36
CA ARG A 337 9.98 -4.62 -4.59
C ARG A 337 10.20 -3.26 -3.92
N ILE A 338 9.13 -2.60 -3.50
CA ILE A 338 9.16 -1.26 -2.91
C ILE A 338 8.46 -1.17 -1.55
N TYR A 339 7.70 -2.19 -1.15
CA TYR A 339 7.08 -2.32 0.17
C TYR A 339 7.89 -3.31 1.00
N GLU A 340 8.14 -2.95 2.26
CA GLU A 340 8.71 -3.85 3.26
C GLU A 340 7.60 -4.69 3.88
N ASP A 341 7.73 -6.01 3.84
CA ASP A 341 6.70 -6.93 4.29
C ASP A 341 7.29 -8.24 4.80
N PHE A 342 6.63 -8.84 5.79
CA PHE A 342 6.93 -10.20 6.26
C PHE A 342 5.93 -11.21 5.71
N GLY A 343 6.40 -12.43 5.46
CA GLY A 343 5.58 -13.59 5.11
C GLY A 343 5.98 -14.82 5.91
N LEU A 344 5.03 -15.43 6.62
CA LEU A 344 5.25 -16.69 7.34
C LEU A 344 4.71 -17.86 6.52
N PHE A 345 5.58 -18.79 6.16
CA PHE A 345 5.20 -20.11 5.65
C PHE A 345 5.24 -21.13 6.78
N THR A 346 4.21 -21.95 6.90
CA THR A 346 4.11 -22.95 7.99
C THR A 346 3.33 -24.19 7.56
N ALA A 347 3.72 -25.34 8.10
CA ALA A 347 2.97 -26.59 8.04
C ALA A 347 2.29 -26.93 9.39
N ASP A 348 2.20 -25.96 10.30
CA ASP A 348 1.57 -26.12 11.61
C ASP A 348 0.07 -26.47 11.45
N PRO A 349 -0.39 -27.60 12.00
CA PRO A 349 -1.75 -28.08 11.80
C PRO A 349 -2.81 -27.16 12.45
N GLN A 350 -2.46 -26.43 13.51
CA GLN A 350 -3.37 -25.48 14.14
C GLN A 350 -3.55 -24.24 13.27
N VAL A 351 -2.48 -23.74 12.63
CA VAL A 351 -2.58 -22.65 11.65
C VAL A 351 -3.41 -23.08 10.45
N GLY A 352 -3.16 -24.28 9.91
CA GLY A 352 -3.94 -24.81 8.79
C GLY A 352 -5.43 -24.97 9.12
N THR A 353 -5.75 -25.40 10.35
CA THR A 353 -7.12 -25.49 10.87
C THR A 353 -7.77 -24.11 10.99
N ASP A 354 -7.07 -23.14 11.59
CA ASP A 354 -7.56 -21.77 11.77
C ASP A 354 -7.82 -21.10 10.42
N LEU A 355 -6.93 -21.25 9.43
CA LEU A 355 -7.14 -20.72 8.08
C LEU A 355 -8.27 -21.42 7.33
N THR A 356 -8.40 -22.73 7.47
CA THR A 356 -9.52 -23.47 6.87
C THR A 356 -10.85 -22.94 7.39
N ARG A 357 -10.96 -22.70 8.70
CA ARG A 357 -12.14 -22.10 9.31
C ARG A 357 -12.39 -20.69 8.80
N LEU A 358 -11.36 -19.85 8.74
CA LEU A 358 -11.48 -18.49 8.25
C LEU A 358 -11.96 -18.45 6.78
N PHE A 359 -11.43 -19.31 5.91
CA PHE A 359 -11.93 -19.40 4.54
C PHE A 359 -13.38 -19.86 4.46
N ASN A 360 -13.81 -20.78 5.33
CA ASN A 360 -15.20 -21.24 5.37
C ASN A 360 -16.16 -20.15 5.88
N GLU A 361 -15.72 -19.34 6.85
CA GLU A 361 -16.44 -18.16 7.32
C GLU A 361 -16.57 -17.13 6.19
N LEU A 362 -15.46 -16.84 5.52
CA LEU A 362 -15.41 -15.91 4.39
C LEU A 362 -16.23 -16.34 3.17
N SER A 363 -16.49 -17.64 3.00
CA SER A 363 -17.37 -18.17 1.95
C SER A 363 -18.82 -18.36 2.40
N GLY A 364 -19.21 -17.87 3.58
CA GLY A 364 -20.59 -17.85 4.06
C GLY A 364 -21.10 -19.16 4.67
N TYR A 365 -20.24 -20.14 4.95
CA TYR A 365 -20.65 -21.47 5.42
C TYR A 365 -20.76 -21.59 6.95
N ALA A 366 -20.12 -20.71 7.73
CA ALA A 366 -20.13 -20.82 9.19
C ALA A 366 -19.81 -19.49 9.88
N ILE A 367 -20.42 -19.25 11.03
CA ILE A 367 -19.96 -18.25 12.01
C ILE A 367 -19.03 -18.99 12.97
N GLU A 368 -17.74 -19.00 12.68
CA GLU A 368 -16.74 -19.62 13.56
C GLU A 368 -16.52 -18.76 14.81
N LYS A 369 -16.31 -19.39 15.97
CA LYS A 369 -16.28 -18.66 17.25
C LYS A 369 -14.88 -18.56 17.85
N LYS A 370 -13.92 -19.37 17.42
CA LYS A 370 -12.59 -19.44 18.07
C LYS A 370 -11.46 -19.79 17.10
N PHE A 371 -10.50 -18.87 17.01
CA PHE A 371 -9.16 -19.09 16.48
C PHE A 371 -8.16 -19.27 17.63
N LYS A 372 -7.14 -20.12 17.49
CA LYS A 372 -6.15 -20.35 18.55
C LYS A 372 -4.81 -19.66 18.29
N ARG A 373 -4.35 -19.70 17.04
CA ARG A 373 -3.09 -19.09 16.59
C ARG A 373 -3.31 -17.75 15.89
N LEU A 374 -4.52 -17.52 15.39
CA LEU A 374 -4.90 -16.27 14.70
C LEU A 374 -5.69 -15.32 15.61
N LEU A 375 -5.49 -14.02 15.37
CA LEU A 375 -6.37 -12.95 15.81
C LEU A 375 -7.03 -12.35 14.57
N VAL A 376 -8.36 -12.49 14.46
CA VAL A 376 -9.12 -12.13 13.25
C VAL A 376 -10.09 -10.99 13.55
N ALA A 377 -10.05 -9.95 12.71
CA ALA A 377 -11.00 -8.85 12.75
C ALA A 377 -12.29 -9.21 11.99
N PRO A 378 -13.45 -8.66 12.39
CA PRO A 378 -13.62 -7.64 13.43
C PRO A 378 -13.80 -8.19 14.86
N LEU A 379 -14.12 -9.49 15.00
CA LEU A 379 -14.64 -10.01 16.26
C LEU A 379 -13.58 -10.23 17.36
N HIS A 380 -12.37 -10.65 16.98
CA HIS A 380 -11.39 -11.17 17.92
C HIS A 380 -10.10 -10.36 18.00
N LEU A 381 -9.74 -9.62 16.94
CA LEU A 381 -8.44 -8.96 16.85
C LEU A 381 -8.25 -7.89 17.92
N ARG A 382 -9.13 -6.88 18.00
CA ARG A 382 -9.02 -5.80 19.01
C ARG A 382 -8.99 -6.37 20.42
N LYS A 383 -9.94 -7.26 20.75
CA LYS A 383 -10.00 -7.94 22.07
C LYS A 383 -8.76 -8.77 22.37
N GLY A 384 -8.15 -9.38 21.35
CA GLY A 384 -6.90 -10.12 21.46
C GLY A 384 -5.74 -9.22 21.87
N LEU A 385 -5.54 -8.11 21.15
CA LEU A 385 -4.47 -7.16 21.43
C LEU A 385 -4.65 -6.45 22.78
N LEU A 386 -5.87 -6.01 23.12
CA LEU A 386 -6.17 -5.40 24.41
C LEU A 386 -5.81 -6.31 25.58
N ARG A 387 -6.07 -7.63 25.47
CA ARG A 387 -5.68 -8.60 26.50
C ARG A 387 -4.16 -8.72 26.66
N GLN A 388 -3.40 -8.62 25.57
CA GLN A 388 -1.93 -8.66 25.66
C GLN A 388 -1.38 -7.39 26.30
N ILE A 389 -1.89 -6.21 25.91
CA ILE A 389 -1.52 -4.93 26.53
C ILE A 389 -1.82 -4.94 28.03
N GLU A 390 -3.01 -5.42 28.41
CA GLU A 390 -3.42 -5.51 29.80
C GLU A 390 -2.53 -6.46 30.60
N LYS A 391 -2.10 -7.58 30.00
CA LYS A 391 -1.18 -8.51 30.65
C LYS A 391 0.20 -7.88 30.92
N GLU A 392 0.73 -7.07 30.00
CA GLU A 392 1.95 -6.29 30.24
C GLU A 392 1.77 -5.30 31.38
N ARG A 393 0.61 -4.62 31.43
CA ARG A 393 0.25 -3.71 32.53
C ARG A 393 0.22 -4.44 33.88
N GLU A 394 -0.42 -5.60 33.96
CA GLU A 394 -0.48 -6.43 35.16
C GLU A 394 0.92 -6.91 35.60
N ASN A 395 1.76 -7.31 34.64
CA ASN A 395 3.15 -7.69 34.90
C ASN A 395 3.94 -6.54 35.51
N ALA A 396 3.87 -5.33 34.94
CA ALA A 396 4.58 -4.16 35.48
C ALA A 396 4.11 -3.79 36.90
N LEU A 397 2.79 -3.82 37.14
CA LEU A 397 2.24 -3.58 38.50
C LEU A 397 2.69 -4.64 39.52
N ALA A 398 2.94 -5.86 39.07
CA ALA A 398 3.49 -6.94 39.89
C ALA A 398 5.03 -6.89 40.00
N GLY A 399 5.71 -5.90 39.43
CA GLY A 399 7.17 -5.77 39.41
C GLY A 399 7.88 -6.77 38.48
N LYS A 400 7.14 -7.37 37.53
CA LYS A 400 7.66 -8.31 36.55
C LYS A 400 8.10 -7.61 35.25
N PRO A 401 9.04 -8.20 34.48
CA PRO A 401 9.43 -7.68 33.18
C PRO A 401 8.24 -7.54 32.20
N ALA A 402 8.05 -6.33 31.69
CA ALA A 402 7.02 -5.98 30.72
C ALA A 402 7.59 -5.04 29.65
N HIS A 403 7.13 -5.18 28.41
CA HIS A 403 7.49 -4.30 27.27
C HIS A 403 6.46 -4.51 26.16
N ILE A 404 5.94 -3.41 25.61
CA ILE A 404 5.09 -3.41 24.42
C ILE A 404 5.84 -2.79 23.25
N ARG A 405 5.92 -3.48 22.11
CA ARG A 405 6.49 -2.95 20.87
C ARG A 405 5.53 -3.15 19.70
N ILE A 406 5.18 -2.08 19.00
CA ILE A 406 4.20 -2.12 17.91
C ILE A 406 4.76 -1.43 16.67
N LYS A 407 4.81 -2.14 15.55
CA LYS A 407 5.08 -1.61 14.21
C LYS A 407 3.79 -1.62 13.41
N VAL A 408 3.37 -0.47 12.89
CA VAL A 408 2.15 -0.32 12.05
C VAL A 408 2.32 0.77 11.01
N ASN A 409 1.44 0.80 10.02
CA ASN A 409 1.38 1.93 9.09
C ASN A 409 0.56 3.09 9.64
N SER A 410 -0.41 2.81 10.51
CA SER A 410 -1.23 3.84 11.13
C SER A 410 -1.73 3.42 12.52
N MET A 411 -1.78 4.39 13.44
CA MET A 411 -2.18 4.25 14.83
C MET A 411 -3.22 5.32 15.19
N VAL A 412 -4.50 4.95 15.24
CA VAL A 412 -5.64 5.88 15.41
C VAL A 412 -6.73 5.33 16.34
N ASP A 413 -6.85 4.00 16.50
CA ASP A 413 -7.90 3.40 17.35
C ASP A 413 -7.77 3.80 18.83
N GLU A 414 -8.79 4.50 19.36
CA GLU A 414 -8.79 5.03 20.73
C GLU A 414 -8.70 3.94 21.79
N GLN A 415 -9.34 2.79 21.61
CA GLN A 415 -9.34 1.73 22.62
C GLN A 415 -7.93 1.15 22.80
N ILE A 416 -7.22 0.94 21.69
CA ILE A 416 -5.82 0.50 21.71
C ILE A 416 -4.93 1.59 22.30
N ILE A 417 -5.06 2.85 21.85
CA ILE A 417 -4.26 3.98 22.35
C ILE A 417 -4.45 4.18 23.87
N ASP A 418 -5.69 4.17 24.35
CA ASP A 418 -6.01 4.31 25.78
C ASP A 418 -5.48 3.12 26.60
N ALA A 419 -5.42 1.93 26.02
CA ALA A 419 -4.77 0.79 26.68
C ALA A 419 -3.25 0.97 26.78
N LEU A 420 -2.60 1.50 25.73
CA LEU A 420 -1.17 1.81 25.76
C LEU A 420 -0.84 2.90 26.78
N TYR A 421 -1.68 3.94 26.89
CA TYR A 421 -1.54 4.97 27.93
C TYR A 421 -1.65 4.38 29.34
N ARG A 422 -2.61 3.49 29.59
CA ARG A 422 -2.74 2.80 30.88
C ARG A 422 -1.56 1.89 31.19
N ALA A 423 -1.00 1.21 30.17
CA ALA A 423 0.21 0.40 30.34
C ALA A 423 1.43 1.27 30.67
N SER A 424 1.64 2.35 29.92
CA SER A 424 2.73 3.30 30.15
C SER A 424 2.64 3.97 31.54
N ALA A 425 1.46 4.40 31.97
CA ALA A 425 1.24 4.93 33.32
C ALA A 425 1.55 3.92 34.44
N ALA A 426 1.48 2.61 34.15
CA ALA A 426 1.87 1.55 35.08
C ALA A 426 3.38 1.22 35.04
N GLY A 427 4.17 1.96 34.25
CA GLY A 427 5.62 1.76 34.13
C GLY A 427 6.05 0.82 33.00
N VAL A 428 5.13 0.38 32.12
CA VAL A 428 5.48 -0.45 30.97
C VAL A 428 6.17 0.41 29.90
N PRO A 429 7.40 0.07 29.44
CA PRO A 429 7.97 0.67 28.25
C PRO A 429 7.12 0.33 27.02
N VAL A 430 6.78 1.35 26.22
CA VAL A 430 5.96 1.20 25.00
C VAL A 430 6.68 1.84 23.83
N ASP A 431 7.04 1.03 22.83
CA ASP A 431 7.64 1.53 21.60
C ASP A 431 6.65 1.41 20.43
N VAL A 432 6.41 2.53 19.75
CA VAL A 432 5.54 2.59 18.58
C VAL A 432 6.34 3.03 17.36
N TRP A 433 6.50 2.12 16.42
CA TRP A 433 7.04 2.39 15.10
C TRP A 433 5.88 2.58 14.11
N VAL A 434 5.60 3.83 13.75
CA VAL A 434 4.49 4.20 12.87
C VAL A 434 4.97 5.08 11.73
N ARG A 435 4.78 4.62 10.49
CA ARG A 435 5.29 5.36 9.31
C ARG A 435 4.31 6.37 8.71
N GLY A 436 3.02 6.26 9.03
CA GLY A 436 1.95 7.09 8.48
C GLY A 436 1.23 7.89 9.55
N ILE A 437 -0.09 7.75 9.62
CA ILE A 437 -0.94 8.51 10.54
C ILE A 437 -0.73 8.01 11.98
N CYS A 438 -0.47 8.92 12.91
CA CYS A 438 -0.36 8.63 14.34
C CYS A 438 -1.19 9.64 15.14
N SER A 439 -2.16 9.15 15.91
CA SER A 439 -2.97 9.94 16.85
C SER A 439 -2.49 9.80 18.29
N LEU A 440 -1.43 9.03 18.53
CA LEU A 440 -0.82 8.90 19.85
C LEU A 440 -0.11 10.21 20.21
N ARG A 441 -0.36 10.68 21.42
CA ARG A 441 0.24 11.85 22.04
C ARG A 441 1.40 11.45 22.93
N THR A 442 2.44 12.27 22.99
CA THR A 442 3.64 12.06 23.82
C THR A 442 3.84 13.18 24.84
N ASP A 443 2.80 13.98 25.09
CA ASP A 443 2.83 15.23 25.86
C ASP A 443 1.96 15.19 27.12
N LEU A 444 1.72 14.00 27.66
CA LEU A 444 0.87 13.78 28.82
C LEU A 444 1.73 13.29 30.01
N PRO A 445 2.17 14.19 30.91
CA PRO A 445 3.01 13.82 32.06
C PRO A 445 2.37 12.72 32.92
N GLY A 446 3.16 11.73 33.31
CA GLY A 446 2.72 10.57 34.09
C GLY A 446 1.92 9.52 33.30
N ILE A 447 1.57 9.81 32.04
CA ILE A 447 0.83 8.90 31.16
C ILE A 447 1.70 8.43 30.01
N THR A 448 2.40 9.33 29.34
CA THR A 448 3.19 9.03 28.13
C THR A 448 4.69 8.98 28.37
N ASP A 449 5.13 9.06 29.63
CA ASP A 449 6.54 9.13 30.01
C ASP A 449 7.35 7.89 29.57
N ASN A 450 6.69 6.75 29.41
CA ASN A 450 7.30 5.49 28.97
C ASN A 450 7.01 5.15 27.50
N ILE A 451 6.48 6.10 26.71
CA ILE A 451 6.15 5.88 25.29
C ILE A 451 7.17 6.54 24.37
N THR A 452 7.82 5.73 23.53
CA THR A 452 8.68 6.20 22.44
C THR A 452 7.99 5.99 21.10
N VAL A 453 7.91 7.05 20.28
CA VAL A 453 7.34 6.96 18.94
C VAL A 453 8.40 7.30 17.87
N ARG A 454 8.57 6.38 16.92
CA ARG A 454 9.51 6.51 15.78
C ARG A 454 8.79 6.31 14.45
N SER A 455 9.33 6.92 13.41
CA SER A 455 8.95 6.67 12.02
C SER A 455 10.22 6.48 11.18
N ILE A 456 10.23 5.44 10.36
CA ILE A 456 11.33 5.17 9.42
C ILE A 456 10.78 5.36 8.03
N LEU A 457 11.40 6.28 7.30
CA LEU A 457 11.07 6.63 5.92
C LEU A 457 12.36 6.58 5.13
N GLY A 458 12.39 5.73 4.11
CA GLY A 458 13.59 5.49 3.30
C GLY A 458 13.25 5.10 1.87
N ARG A 459 14.16 4.35 1.25
CA ARG A 459 14.02 3.80 -0.11
C ARG A 459 12.79 2.92 -0.25
N TYR A 460 12.53 2.08 0.74
CA TYR A 460 11.37 1.21 0.81
C TYR A 460 10.29 1.83 1.69
N LEU A 461 9.05 1.49 1.35
CA LEU A 461 7.89 1.86 2.12
C LEU A 461 7.69 0.81 3.22
N GLU A 462 8.07 1.16 4.45
CA GLU A 462 7.79 0.37 5.66
C GLU A 462 6.32 -0.03 5.67
N HIS A 463 5.99 -1.32 5.63
CA HIS A 463 4.60 -1.75 5.45
C HIS A 463 4.18 -2.92 6.34
N SER A 464 5.13 -3.69 6.87
CA SER A 464 4.81 -4.79 7.77
C SER A 464 4.16 -4.29 9.07
N ARG A 465 3.33 -5.15 9.66
CA ARG A 465 2.74 -4.92 10.98
C ARG A 465 3.17 -6.01 11.93
N ILE A 466 3.76 -5.61 13.05
CA ILE A 466 4.35 -6.49 14.05
C ILE A 466 3.90 -6.01 15.43
N PHE A 467 3.44 -6.93 16.28
CA PHE A 467 3.04 -6.64 17.65
C PHE A 467 3.80 -7.59 18.57
N ALA A 468 4.61 -7.07 19.47
CA ALA A 468 5.40 -7.85 20.40
C ALA A 468 5.11 -7.42 21.85
N PHE A 469 4.90 -8.42 22.69
CA PHE A 469 4.63 -8.27 24.13
C PHE A 469 5.61 -9.14 24.88
N HIS A 470 6.33 -8.59 25.87
CA HIS A 470 7.41 -9.29 26.58
C HIS A 470 6.93 -10.51 27.38
N ASN A 471 5.76 -10.38 28.01
CA ASN A 471 5.02 -11.42 28.70
C ASN A 471 5.88 -12.21 29.70
N ASP A 472 6.55 -11.49 30.61
CA ASP A 472 7.33 -12.08 31.72
C ASP A 472 8.39 -13.11 31.24
N GLY A 473 9.00 -12.87 30.07
CA GLY A 473 10.05 -13.74 29.51
C GLY A 473 9.55 -14.83 28.54
N ASP A 474 8.26 -14.84 28.20
CA ASP A 474 7.68 -15.67 27.13
C ASP A 474 7.05 -14.79 26.03
N PRO A 475 7.86 -14.14 25.16
CA PRO A 475 7.38 -13.11 24.25
C PRO A 475 6.24 -13.58 23.34
N GLN A 476 5.16 -12.80 23.29
CA GLN A 476 4.06 -13.04 22.36
C GLN A 476 4.21 -12.10 21.17
N VAL A 477 4.63 -12.63 20.03
CA VAL A 477 4.84 -11.85 18.80
C VAL A 477 3.81 -12.23 17.74
N PHE A 478 3.21 -11.22 17.11
CA PHE A 478 2.22 -11.37 16.05
C PHE A 478 2.62 -10.59 14.81
N ILE A 479 2.37 -11.16 13.64
CA ILE A 479 2.48 -10.46 12.35
C ILE A 479 1.20 -10.61 11.54
N GLY A 480 0.89 -9.65 10.68
CA GLY A 480 -0.19 -9.81 9.71
C GLY A 480 -0.67 -8.51 9.09
N SER A 481 -1.94 -8.48 8.71
CA SER A 481 -2.45 -7.47 7.77
C SER A 481 -3.02 -6.19 8.39
N ALA A 482 -3.31 -6.20 9.70
CA ALA A 482 -4.06 -5.14 10.37
C ALA A 482 -3.19 -3.95 10.79
N ASP A 483 -3.62 -2.74 10.42
CA ASP A 483 -3.24 -1.49 11.10
C ASP A 483 -4.21 -1.18 12.25
N MET A 484 -3.87 -0.21 13.11
CA MET A 484 -4.71 0.19 14.25
C MET A 484 -5.61 1.37 13.86
N MET A 485 -6.58 1.13 12.97
CA MET A 485 -7.62 2.09 12.60
C MET A 485 -9.00 1.42 12.67
N HIS A 486 -10.06 2.18 12.93
CA HIS A 486 -11.43 1.65 13.05
C HIS A 486 -11.83 0.77 11.87
N ARG A 487 -11.55 1.24 10.64
CA ARG A 487 -11.88 0.46 9.44
C ARG A 487 -11.18 -0.90 9.37
N ASN A 488 -9.98 -1.04 9.95
CA ASN A 488 -9.26 -2.31 9.99
C ASN A 488 -9.80 -3.24 11.06
N LEU A 489 -10.26 -2.67 12.18
CA LEU A 489 -10.69 -3.44 13.35
C LEU A 489 -12.18 -3.76 13.36
N ASP A 490 -13.03 -2.97 12.67
CA ASP A 490 -14.49 -3.12 12.70
C ASP A 490 -15.11 -3.43 11.34
N ARG A 491 -14.53 -2.92 10.24
CA ARG A 491 -15.13 -2.97 8.90
C ARG A 491 -14.34 -3.83 7.90
N ARG A 492 -13.33 -4.56 8.38
CA ARG A 492 -12.47 -5.41 7.56
C ARG A 492 -12.25 -6.77 8.20
N VAL A 493 -12.05 -7.76 7.34
CA VAL A 493 -11.47 -9.04 7.74
C VAL A 493 -9.95 -8.96 7.61
N GLU A 494 -9.30 -8.80 8.74
CA GLU A 494 -7.85 -8.79 8.91
C GLU A 494 -7.42 -10.00 9.73
N ALA A 495 -6.19 -10.47 9.56
CA ALA A 495 -5.66 -11.58 10.34
C ALA A 495 -4.24 -11.28 10.82
N LEU A 496 -3.97 -11.56 12.09
CA LEU A 496 -2.64 -11.64 12.66
C LEU A 496 -2.36 -13.09 13.07
N VAL A 497 -1.18 -13.61 12.76
CA VAL A 497 -0.70 -14.91 13.20
C VAL A 497 0.33 -14.74 14.30
N ARG A 498 0.20 -15.53 15.38
CA ARG A 498 1.25 -15.61 16.39
C ARG A 498 2.47 -16.32 15.80
N VAL A 499 3.66 -15.76 15.99
CA VAL A 499 4.94 -16.42 15.66
C VAL A 499 5.39 -17.24 16.87
N THR A 500 5.87 -18.46 16.65
CA THR A 500 6.30 -19.38 17.74
C THR A 500 7.72 -19.86 17.63
N ASP A 501 8.33 -19.79 16.45
CA ASP A 501 9.72 -20.17 16.32
C ASP A 501 10.60 -19.13 17.04
N PRO A 502 11.40 -19.52 18.04
CA PRO A 502 12.25 -18.58 18.78
C PRO A 502 13.19 -17.78 17.89
N ALA A 503 13.74 -18.38 16.83
CA ALA A 503 14.66 -17.66 15.93
C ALA A 503 13.95 -16.57 15.14
N HIS A 504 12.69 -16.78 14.75
CA HIS A 504 11.87 -15.77 14.10
C HIS A 504 11.43 -14.67 15.08
N ILE A 505 11.14 -15.03 16.33
CA ILE A 505 10.85 -14.06 17.39
C ILE A 505 12.06 -13.16 17.62
N ASP A 506 13.25 -13.73 17.80
CA ASP A 506 14.49 -12.99 17.98
C ASP A 506 14.79 -12.07 16.78
N GLU A 507 14.55 -12.55 15.56
CA GLU A 507 14.70 -11.74 14.34
C GLU A 507 13.78 -10.51 14.35
N LEU A 508 12.51 -10.68 14.72
CA LEU A 508 11.53 -9.59 14.76
C LEU A 508 11.83 -8.60 15.91
N LEU A 509 12.28 -9.10 17.06
CA LEU A 509 12.68 -8.25 18.19
C LEU A 509 13.95 -7.45 17.89
N ALA A 510 14.96 -8.08 17.27
CA ALA A 510 16.18 -7.41 16.82
C ALA A 510 15.89 -6.34 15.75
N PHE A 511 14.85 -6.55 14.93
CA PHE A 511 14.40 -5.54 13.97
C PHE A 511 13.84 -4.29 14.66
N PHE A 512 13.07 -4.46 15.75
CA PHE A 512 12.69 -3.34 16.60
C PHE A 512 13.89 -2.66 17.25
N ASP A 513 14.83 -3.42 17.80
CA ASP A 513 16.02 -2.87 18.45
C ASP A 513 16.84 -2.00 17.48
N LEU A 514 16.99 -2.47 16.23
CA LEU A 514 17.62 -1.68 15.17
C LEU A 514 16.82 -0.41 14.86
N ALA A 515 15.50 -0.48 14.74
CA ALA A 515 14.66 0.65 14.38
C ALA A 515 14.58 1.74 15.45
N LEU A 516 14.61 1.34 16.72
CA LEU A 516 14.43 2.22 17.87
C LEU A 516 15.77 2.72 18.44
N SER A 517 16.88 2.12 18.03
CA SER A 517 18.23 2.54 18.41
C SER A 517 18.45 4.04 18.15
N PRO A 518 19.09 4.77 19.08
CA PRO A 518 19.48 6.15 18.86
C PRO A 518 20.47 6.33 17.71
N ASP A 519 21.17 5.25 17.32
CA ASP A 519 22.16 5.25 16.24
C ASP A 519 21.54 5.01 14.85
N THR A 520 20.21 4.87 14.77
CA THR A 520 19.49 4.63 13.52
C THR A 520 18.80 5.90 13.03
N SER A 521 18.98 6.20 11.73
CA SER A 521 18.33 7.34 11.09
C SER A 521 16.81 7.15 11.09
N SER A 522 16.09 8.01 11.82
CA SER A 522 14.64 7.93 11.94
C SER A 522 14.02 9.29 12.28
N TRP A 523 12.69 9.38 12.18
CA TRP A 523 11.90 10.51 12.63
C TRP A 523 11.38 10.24 14.03
N HIS A 524 11.51 11.22 14.92
CA HIS A 524 11.09 11.14 16.31
C HIS A 524 9.89 12.07 16.51
N LEU A 525 8.82 11.57 17.13
CA LEU A 525 7.68 12.41 17.52
C LEU A 525 7.99 13.10 18.85
N GLY A 526 8.07 14.43 18.84
CA GLY A 526 8.24 15.25 20.05
C GLY A 526 6.92 15.45 20.80
N ALA A 527 7.01 15.93 22.05
CA ALA A 527 5.86 16.30 22.88
C ALA A 527 5.09 17.51 22.34
N ASP A 528 5.66 18.29 21.42
CA ASP A 528 4.96 19.33 20.68
C ASP A 528 4.11 18.79 19.52
N GLY A 529 4.12 17.46 19.30
CA GLY A 529 3.49 16.81 18.15
C GLY A 529 4.28 16.98 16.85
N VAL A 530 5.50 17.53 16.91
CA VAL A 530 6.35 17.76 15.74
C VAL A 530 7.27 16.57 15.50
N TRP A 531 7.33 16.13 14.24
CA TRP A 531 8.27 15.11 13.82
C TRP A 531 9.64 15.73 13.52
N THR A 532 10.67 15.31 14.24
CA THR A 532 12.05 15.74 14.00
C THR A 532 12.87 14.60 13.39
N ARG A 533 13.50 14.84 12.24
CA ARG A 533 14.40 13.87 11.62
C ARG A 533 15.74 13.84 12.36
N ARG A 534 16.14 12.66 12.84
CA ARG A 534 17.47 12.36 13.33
C ARG A 534 18.18 11.52 12.28
N ALA A 535 19.05 12.13 11.49
CA ALA A 535 19.80 11.46 10.44
C ALA A 535 21.33 11.51 10.65
N PHE A 536 21.80 12.34 11.58
CA PHE A 536 23.20 12.52 11.89
C PHE A 536 23.42 12.47 13.41
N SER A 537 24.58 11.98 13.83
CA SER A 537 25.04 12.03 15.21
C SER A 537 25.43 13.45 15.63
N GLU A 538 25.75 13.65 16.91
CA GLU A 538 26.20 14.95 17.44
C GLU A 538 27.49 15.46 16.76
N VAL A 539 28.33 14.55 16.27
CA VAL A 539 29.55 14.88 15.53
C VAL A 539 29.34 15.00 14.02
N GLY A 540 28.09 14.98 13.55
CA GLY A 540 27.71 15.15 12.14
C GLY A 540 27.88 13.91 11.25
N ALA A 541 28.19 12.74 11.82
CA ALA A 541 28.30 11.50 11.06
C ALA A 541 26.90 10.94 10.73
N PRO A 542 26.66 10.37 9.53
CA PRO A 542 25.38 9.76 9.20
C PRO A 542 25.04 8.62 10.15
N LEU A 543 23.81 8.59 10.63
CA LEU A 543 23.28 7.47 11.39
C LEU A 543 23.01 6.26 10.48
N VAL A 544 22.85 5.08 11.07
CA VAL A 544 22.59 3.84 10.34
C VAL A 544 21.27 3.95 9.58
N ASP A 545 21.29 3.70 8.28
CA ASP A 545 20.07 3.46 7.51
C ASP A 545 19.60 2.03 7.78
N LEU A 546 18.40 1.89 8.37
CA LEU A 546 17.84 0.59 8.73
C LEU A 546 17.69 -0.33 7.51
N GLN A 547 17.31 0.20 6.35
CA GLN A 547 17.00 -0.59 5.17
C GLN A 547 18.29 -1.13 4.53
N ASP A 548 19.33 -0.30 4.43
CA ASP A 548 20.65 -0.71 3.94
C ASP A 548 21.31 -1.70 4.89
N ARG A 549 21.18 -1.47 6.21
CA ARG A 549 21.68 -2.39 7.24
C ARG A 549 20.98 -3.75 7.17
N THR A 550 19.65 -3.77 7.05
CA THR A 550 18.84 -4.98 6.92
C THR A 550 19.21 -5.75 5.66
N MET A 551 19.34 -5.05 4.52
CA MET A 551 19.78 -5.66 3.26
C MET A 551 21.15 -6.32 3.40
N SER A 552 22.10 -5.61 4.02
CA SER A 552 23.46 -6.11 4.25
C SER A 552 23.46 -7.35 5.15
N GLN A 553 22.68 -7.34 6.24
CA GLN A 553 22.56 -8.48 7.16
C GLN A 553 21.99 -9.71 6.45
N ILE A 554 20.92 -9.56 5.67
CA ILE A 554 20.31 -10.65 4.91
C ILE A 554 21.27 -11.21 3.86
N GLN A 555 22.01 -10.35 3.16
CA GLN A 555 23.05 -10.78 2.24
C GLN A 555 24.23 -11.48 2.94
N GLN A 556 24.55 -11.14 4.19
CA GLN A 556 25.61 -11.78 4.97
C GLN A 556 25.20 -13.15 5.53
N ARG A 557 23.92 -13.38 5.84
CA ARG A 557 23.39 -14.73 6.18
C ARG A 557 23.78 -15.77 5.13
N ARG A 558 23.93 -15.35 3.86
CA ARG A 558 24.44 -16.19 2.76
C ARG A 558 25.91 -16.58 2.91
N ARG A 559 26.80 -15.68 3.35
CA ARG A 559 28.26 -15.88 3.33
C ARG A 559 28.72 -16.84 4.43
N ALA A 560 28.12 -16.77 5.62
CA ALA A 560 28.52 -17.59 6.78
C ALA A 560 28.39 -19.12 6.56
N ARG A 561 27.59 -19.56 5.59
CA ARG A 561 27.41 -20.98 5.24
C ARG A 561 28.14 -21.40 3.95
N ALA A 562 28.72 -20.48 3.19
CA ALA A 562 29.56 -20.84 2.05
C ALA A 562 31.02 -21.15 2.45
N VAL A 563 31.39 -20.80 3.69
CA VAL A 563 32.73 -20.98 4.28
C VAL A 563 32.74 -22.13 5.31
N ARG A 564 31.59 -22.73 5.62
CA ARG A 564 31.43 -23.97 6.39
C ARG A 564 30.94 -25.06 5.45
#